data_AF-A0A929EM37-F1
#
_entry.id   AF-A0A929EM37-F1
#
_cell.length_a   1.000
_cell.length_b   1.000
_cell.length_c   1.000
_cell.angle_alpha   90.00
_cell.angle_beta   90.00
_cell.angle_gamma   90.00
#
_symmetry.space_group_name_H-M   'P 1'
#
loop_
_entity.id
_entity.type
_entity.pdbx_description
1 polymer ?
#
loop_
_entity_poly.entity_id
_entity_poly.type
_entity_poly.pdbx_seq_one_letter_code
_entity_poly.pdbx_strand_id
1 'polypeptide(L)'
;SPEKKSACKRLNLYLRWMVRRGDKLDFGLWRDITPAKLIIPLDTHIARISSNIGLTKRKSADWRMAEEITASLRELDPEDPTKYDFSLARLGILEKCTKNREPAKCEACLIKEICVL
;
A
#
# COMPACT_ATOMS: atom_id res chain seq x y z
N SER A 1 0.87 14.62 -11.12
CA SER A 1 -0.55 15.02 -11.05
C SER A 1 -1.37 13.97 -11.79
N PRO A 2 -2.70 13.90 -11.54
CA PRO A 2 -3.59 12.98 -12.22
C PRO A 2 -3.47 13.04 -13.74
N GLU A 3 -3.35 14.23 -14.34
CA GLU A 3 -3.19 14.34 -15.80
C GLU A 3 -1.87 13.72 -16.31
N LYS A 4 -0.84 13.66 -15.47
CA LYS A 4 0.46 13.02 -15.75
C LYS A 4 0.52 11.56 -15.30
N LYS A 5 -0.61 10.93 -14.97
CA LYS A 5 -0.70 9.53 -14.51
C LYS A 5 0.19 9.21 -13.29
N SER A 6 0.48 10.21 -12.44
CA SER A 6 1.19 9.96 -11.19
C SER A 6 0.37 9.05 -10.29
N ALA A 7 1.01 8.36 -9.35
CA ALA A 7 0.31 7.54 -8.35
C ALA A 7 -0.68 8.31 -7.45
N CYS A 8 -0.70 9.65 -7.51
CA CYS A 8 -1.65 10.50 -6.76
C CYS A 8 -1.66 10.26 -5.24
N LYS A 9 -0.53 9.80 -4.67
CA LYS A 9 -0.37 9.46 -3.24
C LYS A 9 -1.12 10.40 -2.29
N ARG A 10 -0.86 11.71 -2.40
CA ARG A 10 -1.40 12.72 -1.46
C ARG A 10 -2.93 12.77 -1.51
N LEU A 11 -3.51 12.68 -2.70
CA LEU A 11 -4.96 12.65 -2.88
C LEU A 11 -5.54 11.36 -2.30
N ASN A 12 -4.96 10.21 -2.62
CA ASN A 12 -5.39 8.91 -2.10
C ASN A 12 -5.30 8.84 -0.57
N LEU A 13 -4.24 9.41 0.02
CA LEU A 13 -4.07 9.45 1.48
C LEU A 13 -5.13 10.34 2.13
N TYR A 14 -5.42 11.50 1.54
CA TYR A 14 -6.49 12.36 2.02
C TYR A 14 -7.85 11.65 1.95
N LEU A 15 -8.18 11.03 0.81
CA LEU A 15 -9.42 10.26 0.67
C LEU A 15 -9.51 9.14 1.71
N ARG A 16 -8.41 8.42 1.94
CA ARG A 16 -8.31 7.38 2.97
C ARG A 16 -8.68 7.93 4.35
N TRP A 17 -8.08 9.04 4.76
CA TRP A 17 -8.35 9.70 6.05
C TRP A 17 -9.82 10.12 6.20
N MET A 18 -10.45 10.60 5.13
CA MET A 18 -11.82 11.08 5.17
C MET A 18 -12.85 9.94 5.16
N VAL A 19 -12.54 8.81 4.52
CA VAL A 19 -13.49 7.72 4.25
C VAL A 19 -13.37 6.56 5.25
N ARG A 20 -12.16 6.13 5.61
CA ARG A 20 -11.96 4.95 6.49
C ARG A 20 -12.33 5.25 7.94
N ARG A 21 -12.83 4.23 8.63
CA ARG A 21 -13.44 4.35 9.96
C ARG A 21 -13.02 3.22 10.90
N GLY A 22 -13.06 3.50 12.19
CA GLY A 22 -12.92 2.50 13.24
C GLY A 22 -11.49 2.05 13.53
N ASP A 23 -10.50 2.55 12.78
CA ASP A 23 -9.08 2.21 12.96
C ASP A 23 -8.33 3.13 13.93
N LYS A 24 -9.02 4.11 14.52
CA LYS A 24 -8.49 5.15 15.44
C LYS A 24 -7.37 6.01 14.84
N LEU A 25 -7.08 5.86 13.55
CA LEU A 25 -6.02 6.57 12.83
C LEU A 25 -6.61 7.59 11.86
N ASP A 26 -7.65 7.19 11.14
CA ASP A 26 -8.30 7.97 10.10
C ASP A 26 -9.52 8.73 10.67
N PHE A 27 -9.86 9.90 10.10
CA PHE A 27 -10.95 10.76 10.60
C PHE A 27 -12.35 10.17 10.35
N GLY A 28 -12.56 9.52 9.20
CA GLY A 28 -13.79 8.80 8.86
C GLY A 28 -15.06 9.66 8.73
N LEU A 29 -14.91 10.94 8.40
CA LEU A 29 -16.01 11.92 8.36
C LEU A 29 -17.03 11.63 7.24
N TRP A 30 -16.63 11.04 6.12
CA TRP A 30 -17.49 10.85 4.93
C TRP A 30 -18.18 9.50 4.92
N ARG A 31 -19.53 9.48 4.89
CA ARG A 31 -20.35 8.27 5.03
C ARG A 31 -20.80 7.65 3.72
N ASP A 32 -20.82 8.42 2.65
CA ASP A 32 -21.43 8.01 1.37
C ASP A 32 -20.46 7.24 0.46
N ILE A 33 -19.19 7.16 0.86
CA ILE A 33 -18.14 6.44 0.15
C ILE A 33 -17.67 5.27 1.04
N THR A 34 -17.53 4.09 0.46
CA THR A 34 -17.02 2.90 1.17
C THR A 34 -15.51 2.76 0.98
N PRO A 35 -14.77 2.21 1.98
CA PRO A 35 -13.33 1.96 1.85
C PRO A 35 -12.95 1.08 0.65
N ALA A 36 -13.83 0.15 0.24
CA ALA A 36 -13.67 -0.69 -0.95
C ALA A 36 -13.37 0.08 -2.25
N LYS A 37 -13.79 1.35 -2.34
CA LYS A 37 -13.57 2.23 -3.51
C LYS A 37 -12.24 2.98 -3.47
N LEU A 38 -11.51 2.93 -2.36
CA LEU A 38 -10.26 3.65 -2.22
C LEU A 38 -9.14 2.97 -3.00
N ILE A 39 -8.16 3.78 -3.42
CA ILE A 39 -6.91 3.34 -4.01
C ILE A 39 -5.79 3.57 -3.00
N ILE A 40 -4.86 2.63 -2.91
CA ILE A 40 -3.75 2.71 -1.97
C ILE A 40 -2.94 4.02 -2.18
N PRO A 41 -2.54 4.74 -1.10
CA PRO A 41 -1.65 5.88 -1.20
C PRO A 41 -0.22 5.42 -1.47
N LEU A 42 0.04 5.03 -2.72
CA LEU A 42 1.29 4.42 -3.16
C LEU A 42 2.48 5.38 -2.98
N ASP A 43 3.45 4.95 -2.18
CA ASP A 43 4.73 5.62 -2.02
C ASP A 43 5.91 4.70 -2.36
N THR A 44 7.13 5.20 -2.21
CA THR A 44 8.34 4.45 -2.59
C THR A 44 8.57 3.20 -1.74
N HIS A 45 8.14 3.19 -0.47
CA HIS A 45 8.24 2.02 0.39
C HIS A 45 7.18 1.00 0.01
N ILE A 46 5.92 1.43 -0.12
CA ILE A 46 4.81 0.57 -0.53
C ILE A 46 5.11 -0.02 -1.91
N ALA A 47 5.53 0.78 -2.89
CA ALA A 47 5.85 0.30 -4.23
C ALA A 47 6.92 -0.80 -4.20
N ARG A 48 8.04 -0.56 -3.51
CA ARG A 48 9.12 -1.54 -3.38
C ARG A 48 8.64 -2.81 -2.69
N ILE A 49 8.01 -2.69 -1.52
CA ILE A 49 7.62 -3.84 -0.71
C ILE A 49 6.55 -4.64 -1.46
N SER A 50 5.55 -3.98 -2.05
CA SER A 50 4.53 -4.63 -2.88
C SER A 50 5.11 -5.40 -4.06
N SER A 51 6.17 -4.89 -4.72
CA SER A 51 6.91 -5.67 -5.73
C SER A 51 7.60 -6.89 -5.11
N ASN A 52 8.24 -6.72 -3.95
CA ASN A 52 8.95 -7.80 -3.27
C ASN A 52 8.04 -8.94 -2.78
N ILE A 53 6.76 -8.69 -2.54
CA ILE A 53 5.77 -9.70 -2.12
C ILE A 53 4.77 -10.05 -3.23
N GLY A 54 5.05 -9.67 -4.49
CA GLY A 54 4.30 -10.12 -5.64
C GLY A 54 2.94 -9.44 -5.88
N LEU A 55 2.61 -8.34 -5.20
CA LEU A 55 1.35 -7.60 -5.42
C LEU A 55 1.32 -6.80 -6.74
N THR A 56 2.46 -6.65 -7.40
CA THR A 56 2.56 -6.02 -8.73
C THR A 56 3.84 -6.45 -9.43
N LYS A 57 3.79 -6.52 -10.76
CA LYS A 57 4.96 -6.75 -11.63
C LYS A 57 5.45 -5.46 -12.30
N ARG A 58 4.79 -4.32 -12.06
CA ARG A 58 5.17 -3.03 -12.64
C ARG A 58 6.49 -2.54 -12.04
N LYS A 59 7.23 -1.77 -12.83
CA LYS A 59 8.46 -1.10 -12.40
C LYS A 59 8.25 0.39 -12.11
N SER A 60 7.23 0.99 -12.69
CA SER A 60 6.92 2.41 -12.54
C SER A 60 5.91 2.62 -11.42
N ALA A 61 6.24 3.47 -10.46
CA ALA A 61 5.33 3.91 -9.39
C ALA A 61 4.31 4.94 -9.92
N ASP A 62 3.40 4.46 -10.79
CA ASP A 62 2.36 5.24 -11.45
C ASP A 62 0.96 4.89 -10.91
N TRP A 63 -0.07 5.55 -11.44
CA TRP A 63 -1.46 5.28 -11.09
C TRP A 63 -1.84 3.81 -11.28
N ARG A 64 -1.36 3.18 -12.36
CA ARG A 64 -1.65 1.77 -12.68
C ARG A 64 -1.04 0.83 -11.65
N MET A 65 0.16 1.12 -11.14
CA MET A 65 0.72 0.35 -10.02
C MET A 65 -0.14 0.46 -8.77
N ALA A 66 -0.66 1.65 -8.46
CA ALA A 66 -1.55 1.82 -7.31
C ALA A 66 -2.85 1.02 -7.48
N GLU A 67 -3.42 0.99 -8.69
CA GLU A 67 -4.59 0.16 -9.03
C GLU A 67 -4.29 -1.34 -8.92
N GLU A 68 -3.19 -1.84 -9.47
CA GLU A 68 -2.80 -3.25 -9.41
C GLU A 68 -2.57 -3.73 -7.98
N ILE A 69 -1.86 -2.95 -7.18
CA ILE A 69 -1.63 -3.26 -5.76
C ILE A 69 -2.96 -3.28 -5.03
N THR A 70 -3.83 -2.29 -5.26
CA THR A 70 -5.16 -2.24 -4.63
C THR A 70 -6.01 -3.44 -5.04
N ALA A 71 -5.98 -3.85 -6.31
CA ALA A 71 -6.69 -5.02 -6.79
C ALA A 71 -6.21 -6.30 -6.10
N SER A 72 -4.89 -6.49 -5.98
CA SER A 72 -4.31 -7.65 -5.29
C SER A 72 -4.68 -7.66 -3.80
N LEU A 73 -4.66 -6.50 -3.12
CA LEU A 73 -5.07 -6.40 -1.72
C LEU A 73 -6.58 -6.60 -1.52
N ARG A 74 -7.38 -6.30 -2.54
CA ARG A 74 -8.84 -6.54 -2.54
C ARG A 74 -9.17 -8.03 -2.50
N GLU A 75 -8.28 -8.89 -3.00
CA GLU A 75 -8.44 -10.34 -2.86
C GLU A 75 -8.31 -10.80 -1.39
N LEU A 76 -7.59 -10.03 -0.56
CA LEU A 76 -7.42 -10.32 0.86
C LEU A 76 -8.53 -9.71 1.73
N ASP A 77 -8.93 -8.47 1.42
CA ASP A 77 -10.08 -7.82 2.03
C ASP A 77 -10.81 -6.96 0.99
N PRO A 78 -11.98 -7.41 0.50
CA PRO A 78 -12.74 -6.66 -0.49
C PRO A 78 -13.39 -5.38 0.07
N GLU A 79 -13.65 -5.33 1.38
CA GLU A 79 -14.35 -4.22 2.04
C GLU A 79 -13.39 -3.07 2.37
N ASP A 80 -12.13 -3.37 2.67
CA ASP A 80 -11.08 -2.38 2.93
C ASP A 80 -9.69 -2.82 2.40
N PRO A 81 -9.47 -2.77 1.07
CA PRO A 81 -8.19 -3.14 0.48
C PRO A 81 -7.05 -2.19 0.87
N THR A 82 -7.37 -0.98 1.35
CA THR A 82 -6.37 0.03 1.70
C THR A 82 -5.81 -0.10 3.11
N LYS A 83 -6.40 -0.94 3.97
CA LYS A 83 -5.97 -1.11 5.38
C LYS A 83 -4.53 -1.56 5.57
N TYR A 84 -3.95 -2.18 4.56
CA TYR A 84 -2.59 -2.74 4.60
C TYR A 84 -1.51 -1.67 4.41
N ASP A 85 -1.86 -0.48 3.94
CA ASP A 85 -0.92 0.55 3.54
C ASP A 85 0.01 1.01 4.68
N PHE A 86 -0.54 1.15 5.89
CA PHE A 86 0.19 1.53 7.08
C PHE A 86 1.26 0.50 7.42
N SER A 87 0.91 -0.78 7.41
CA SER A 87 1.84 -1.87 7.72
C SER A 87 2.95 -1.97 6.68
N LEU A 88 2.62 -1.85 5.39
CA LEU A 88 3.59 -1.87 4.30
C LEU A 88 4.54 -0.66 4.39
N ALA A 89 4.01 0.55 4.55
CA ALA A 89 4.82 1.76 4.70
C ALA A 89 5.72 1.67 5.94
N ARG A 90 5.18 1.22 7.08
CA ARG A 90 5.91 1.14 8.35
C ARG A 90 7.03 0.11 8.30
N LEU A 91 6.86 -1.02 7.60
CA LEU A 91 7.94 -1.98 7.36
C LEU A 91 9.14 -1.34 6.64
N GLY A 92 8.86 -0.46 5.68
CA GLY A 92 9.88 0.29 4.96
C GLY A 92 10.52 1.41 5.78
N ILE A 93 9.72 2.17 6.54
CA ILE A 93 10.18 3.29 7.38
C ILE A 93 11.06 2.81 8.53
N LEU A 94 10.71 1.68 9.15
CA LEU A 94 11.50 1.07 10.23
C LEU A 94 12.73 0.29 9.72
N GLU A 95 13.05 0.40 8.42
CA GLU A 95 14.18 -0.27 7.78
C GLU A 95 14.23 -1.79 7.99
N LYS A 96 13.06 -2.41 8.18
CA LYS A 96 12.91 -3.88 8.28
C LYS A 96 12.96 -4.54 6.90
N CYS A 97 12.48 -3.84 5.88
CA CYS A 97 12.65 -4.22 4.47
C CYS A 97 13.40 -3.09 3.73
N THR A 98 14.72 -3.19 3.69
CA THR A 98 15.60 -2.18 3.11
C THR A 98 15.64 -2.25 1.58
N LYS A 99 16.30 -1.26 0.96
CA LYS A 99 16.41 -1.16 -0.50
C LYS A 99 17.23 -2.32 -1.09
N ASN A 100 18.28 -2.71 -0.39
CA ASN A 100 19.14 -3.82 -0.79
C ASN A 100 18.83 -5.03 0.11
N ARG A 101 18.97 -6.23 -0.43
CA ARG A 101 18.72 -7.46 0.33
C ARG A 101 19.76 -7.61 1.44
N GLU A 102 19.28 -7.68 2.69
CA GLU A 102 20.09 -7.92 3.88
C GLU A 102 19.67 -9.26 4.51
N PRO A 103 20.46 -10.34 4.39
CA PRO A 103 20.06 -11.69 4.82
C PRO A 103 19.58 -11.75 6.27
N ALA A 104 20.27 -11.08 7.20
CA ALA A 104 19.88 -11.06 8.61
C ALA A 104 18.48 -10.47 8.84
N LYS A 105 18.11 -9.42 8.09
CA LYS A 105 16.78 -8.80 8.19
C LYS A 105 15.72 -9.64 7.48
N CYS A 106 16.05 -10.24 6.34
CA CYS A 106 15.16 -11.14 5.62
C CYS A 106 14.81 -12.38 6.46
N GLU A 107 15.77 -12.94 7.20
CA GLU A 107 15.54 -14.10 8.07
C GLU A 107 14.56 -13.79 9.21
N ALA A 108 14.65 -12.58 9.78
CA ALA A 108 13.74 -12.10 10.82
C ALA A 108 12.44 -11.46 10.28
N CYS A 109 12.20 -11.49 8.97
CA CYS A 109 11.08 -10.80 8.35
C CYS A 109 9.76 -11.55 8.58
N LEU A 110 8.77 -10.87 9.16
CA LEU A 110 7.45 -11.43 9.47
C LEU A 110 6.64 -11.87 8.23
N ILE A 111 7.02 -11.39 7.05
CA ILE A 111 6.36 -11.70 5.78
C ILE A 111 7.31 -12.43 4.81
N LYS A 112 8.34 -13.11 5.34
CA LYS A 112 9.33 -13.86 4.55
C LYS A 112 8.66 -14.89 3.64
N GLU A 113 7.63 -15.58 4.12
CA GLU A 113 6.95 -16.67 3.40
C GLU A 113 6.29 -16.24 2.08
N ILE A 114 5.87 -14.98 2.00
CA ILE A 114 5.22 -14.41 0.79
C ILE A 114 6.18 -13.53 -0.03
N CYS A 115 7.43 -13.37 0.43
CA CYS A 115 8.44 -12.59 -0.28
C CYS A 115 8.97 -13.39 -1.47
N VAL A 116 8.96 -12.78 -2.65
CA VAL A 116 9.39 -13.40 -3.93
C VAL A 116 10.84 -13.03 -4.32
N LEU A 117 11.58 -12.39 -3.40
CA LEU A 117 13.00 -12.05 -3.53
C LEU A 117 13.94 -13.00 -2.80
#